data_AF-A0AAV9D5Y0-F1
#
_entry.id   AF-A0AAV9D5Y0-F1
#
_cell.length_a   1.000
_cell.length_b   1.000
_cell.length_c   1.000
_cell.angle_alpha   90.00
_cell.angle_beta   90.00
_cell.angle_gamma   90.00
#
_symmetry.space_group_name_H-M   'P 1'
#
loop_
_entity.id
_entity.type
_entity.pdbx_description
1 polymer ?
#
loop_
_entity_poly.entity_id
_entity_poly.type
_entity_poly.pdbx_seq_one_letter_code
_entity_poly.pdbx_strand_id
1 'polypeptide(L)'
;MGRICILWESLTLQVDPQIQFDQFIHSCITVLHYDLQFYMTSVYAYNGESARAQLWEDLISVARNSMDKPWLIGGDMNEVRYTNEMIGG
;
A
#
# COMPACT_ATOMS: atom_id res chain seq x y z
N MET A 1 -4.35 -5.38 16.66
CA MET A 1 -5.25 -4.31 16.19
C MET A 1 -4.38 -3.14 15.75
N GLY A 2 -3.75 -3.25 14.58
CA GLY A 2 -3.13 -2.11 13.91
C GLY A 2 -4.13 -1.63 12.86
N ARG A 3 -4.34 -0.32 12.73
CA ARG A 3 -5.14 0.27 11.64
C ARG A 3 -4.17 1.09 10.81
N ILE A 4 -4.24 0.91 9.50
CA ILE A 4 -3.48 1.75 8.57
C ILE A 4 -4.11 3.14 8.60
N CYS A 5 -3.31 4.14 8.93
CA CYS A 5 -3.71 5.54 8.91
C CYS A 5 -2.89 6.25 7.84
N ILE A 6 -3.57 6.89 6.89
CA ILE A 6 -2.95 7.75 5.88
C ILE A 6 -3.17 9.19 6.34
N LEU A 7 -2.08 9.95 6.46
CA LEU A 7 -2.11 11.37 6.78
C LEU A 7 -1.54 12.15 5.59
N TRP A 8 -2.18 13.25 5.24
CA TRP A 8 -1.76 14.10 4.12
C TRP A 8 -2.10 15.55 4.38
N GLU A 9 -1.42 16.45 3.66
CA GLU A 9 -1.71 17.88 3.66
C GLU A 9 -2.78 18.20 2.60
N SER A 10 -3.97 18.58 3.05
CA SER A 10 -5.16 18.73 2.20
C SER A 10 -5.06 19.87 1.21
N LEU A 11 -4.17 20.84 1.43
CA LEU A 11 -3.90 21.90 0.47
C LEU A 11 -3.04 21.42 -0.72
N THR A 12 -2.32 20.30 -0.58
CA THR A 12 -1.38 19.82 -1.61
C THR A 12 -1.86 18.54 -2.29
N LEU A 13 -2.55 17.68 -1.55
CA LEU A 13 -2.98 16.36 -1.99
C LEU A 13 -4.47 16.17 -1.72
N GLN A 14 -5.14 15.58 -2.70
CA GLN A 14 -6.43 14.92 -2.50
C GLN A 14 -6.20 13.41 -2.50
N VAL A 15 -6.64 12.76 -1.42
CA VAL A 15 -6.53 11.31 -1.23
C VAL A 15 -7.91 10.71 -1.31
N ASP A 16 -8.10 9.78 -2.24
CA ASP A 16 -9.37 9.10 -2.47
C ASP A 16 -9.20 7.57 -2.31
N PRO A 17 -9.48 7.00 -1.12
CA PRO A 17 -9.38 5.56 -0.88
C PRO A 17 -10.36 4.79 -1.77
N GLN A 18 -9.84 3.91 -2.63
CA GLN A 18 -10.64 3.09 -3.53
C GLN A 18 -10.93 1.71 -2.92
N ILE A 19 -9.93 1.14 -2.25
CA ILE A 19 -9.99 -0.21 -1.68
C ILE A 19 -9.35 -0.19 -0.31
N GLN A 20 -10.03 -0.77 0.68
CA GLN A 20 -9.53 -0.89 2.03
C GLN A 20 -9.70 -2.34 2.50
N PHE A 21 -8.57 -2.94 2.85
CA PHE A 21 -8.49 -4.25 3.49
C PHE A 21 -7.73 -4.13 4.81
N ASP A 22 -7.68 -5.22 5.57
CA ASP A 22 -7.00 -5.21 6.87
C ASP A 22 -5.49 -4.98 6.77
N GLN A 23 -4.88 -5.43 5.68
CA GLN A 23 -3.42 -5.39 5.47
C GLN A 23 -2.97 -4.28 4.52
N PHE A 24 -3.89 -3.61 3.82
CA PHE A 24 -3.53 -2.47 2.96
C PHE A 24 -4.69 -1.52 2.69
N ILE A 25 -4.36 -0.28 2.35
CA ILE A 25 -5.27 0.71 1.78
C ILE A 25 -4.72 1.14 0.42
N HIS A 26 -5.52 1.01 -0.63
CA HIS A 26 -5.22 1.50 -1.96
C HIS A 26 -6.03 2.76 -2.25
N SER A 27 -5.33 3.84 -2.60
CA SER A 27 -5.92 5.15 -2.83
C SER A 27 -5.46 5.74 -4.15
N CYS A 28 -6.34 6.48 -4.80
CA CYS A 28 -5.95 7.41 -5.86
C CYS A 28 -5.49 8.72 -5.21
N ILE A 29 -4.30 9.19 -5.60
CA ILE A 29 -3.73 10.43 -5.12
C ILE A 29 -3.75 11.43 -6.26
N THR A 30 -4.33 12.60 -6.02
CA THR A 30 -4.26 13.75 -6.93
C THR A 30 -3.44 14.86 -6.28
N VAL A 31 -2.44 15.36 -7.01
CA VAL A 31 -1.63 16.49 -6.53
C VAL A 31 -2.29 17.79 -7.00
N LEU A 32 -2.89 18.57 -6.10
CA LEU A 32 -3.83 19.64 -6.48
C LEU A 32 -3.23 20.77 -7.33
N HIS A 33 -1.92 20.97 -7.27
CA HIS A 33 -1.21 22.03 -7.99
C HIS A 33 -0.42 21.54 -9.21
N TYR A 34 -0.53 20.25 -9.53
CA TYR A 34 0.13 19.63 -10.67
C TYR A 34 -0.89 18.78 -11.43
N ASP A 35 -0.75 18.63 -12.74
CA ASP A 35 -1.57 17.69 -13.50
C ASP A 35 -1.02 16.26 -13.33
N LEU A 36 -1.03 15.79 -12.08
CA LEU A 36 -0.41 14.52 -11.67
C LEU A 36 -1.35 13.73 -10.78
N GLN A 37 -1.64 12.51 -11.22
CA GLN A 37 -2.34 11.50 -10.47
C GLN A 37 -1.55 10.19 -10.45
N PHE A 38 -1.59 9.51 -9.32
CA PHE A 38 -0.96 8.19 -9.17
C PHE A 38 -1.71 7.37 -8.14
N TYR A 39 -1.53 6.06 -8.21
CA TYR A 39 -2.04 5.15 -7.19
C TYR A 39 -1.01 4.98 -6.08
N MET A 40 -1.48 4.96 -4.83
CA MET A 40 -0.67 4.63 -3.68
C MET A 40 -1.34 3.48 -2.90
N THR A 41 -0.60 2.39 -2.71
CA THR A 41 -1.00 1.33 -1.79
C THR A 41 -0.13 1.39 -0.54
N SER A 42 -0.75 1.74 0.59
CA SER A 42 -0.13 1.70 1.92
C SER A 42 -0.35 0.33 2.54
N VAL A 43 0.72 -0.38 2.88
CA VAL A 43 0.68 -1.76 3.38
C VAL A 43 1.11 -1.84 4.85
N TYR A 44 0.39 -2.63 5.63
CA TYR A 44 0.79 -3.11 6.95
C TYR A 44 0.45 -4.58 7.05
N ALA A 45 1.38 -5.42 6.59
CA ALA A 45 1.16 -6.85 6.44
C ALA A 45 1.11 -7.56 7.80
N TYR A 46 0.40 -8.69 7.87
CA TYR A 46 0.40 -9.53 9.05
C TYR A 46 1.69 -10.36 9.17
N ASN A 47 2.03 -10.75 10.41
CA ASN A 47 3.23 -11.55 10.69
C ASN A 47 3.12 -13.01 10.19
N GLY A 48 1.90 -13.51 9.97
CA GLY A 48 1.66 -14.89 9.52
C GLY A 48 1.84 -15.05 8.02
N GLU A 49 2.59 -16.06 7.61
CA GLU A 49 2.91 -16.33 6.20
C GLU A 49 1.67 -16.53 5.31
N SER A 50 0.70 -17.35 5.76
CA SER A 50 -0.54 -17.58 5.01
C SER A 50 -1.36 -16.31 4.82
N ALA A 51 -1.34 -15.41 5.80
CA ALA A 51 -2.01 -14.13 5.70
C ALA A 51 -1.30 -13.17 4.73
N ARG A 52 0.04 -13.21 4.67
CA ARG A 52 0.81 -12.46 3.66
C ARG A 52 0.57 -12.98 2.25
N ALA A 53 0.39 -14.29 2.06
CA ALA A 53 0.05 -14.85 0.76
C ALA A 53 -1.26 -14.24 0.20
N GLN A 54 -2.27 -14.07 1.06
CA GLN A 54 -3.51 -13.38 0.68
C GLN A 54 -3.27 -11.92 0.28
N LEU A 55 -2.44 -11.19 1.03
CA LEU A 55 -2.05 -9.82 0.69
C LEU A 55 -1.45 -9.75 -0.73
N TRP A 56 -0.56 -10.69 -1.09
CA TRP A 56 0.04 -10.70 -2.42
C TRP A 56 -0.99 -10.96 -3.53
N GLU A 57 -1.91 -11.90 -3.33
CA GLU A 57 -3.00 -12.14 -4.28
C GLU A 57 -3.89 -10.90 -4.46
N ASP A 58 -4.21 -10.21 -3.36
CA ASP A 58 -5.01 -8.98 -3.40
C ASP A 58 -4.26 -7.86 -4.16
N LEU A 59 -2.96 -7.69 -3.94
CA LEU A 59 -2.13 -6.72 -4.66
C LEU A 59 -2.04 -7.05 -6.15
N ILE A 60 -1.93 -8.33 -6.53
CA ILE A 60 -1.96 -8.77 -7.93
C ILE A 60 -3.31 -8.45 -8.56
N SER A 61 -4.41 -8.63 -7.83
CA SER A 61 -5.75 -8.26 -8.29
C SER A 61 -5.85 -6.75 -8.55
N VAL A 62 -5.37 -5.92 -7.63
CA VAL A 62 -5.30 -4.45 -7.84
C VAL A 62 -4.50 -4.11 -9.08
N ALA A 63 -3.33 -4.72 -9.26
CA ALA A 63 -2.47 -4.47 -10.40
C ALA A 63 -3.14 -4.79 -11.74
N ARG A 64 -3.89 -5.90 -11.79
CA ARG A 64 -4.59 -6.34 -13.02
C ARG A 64 -5.81 -5.50 -13.34
N ASN A 65 -6.50 -4.97 -12.32
CA ASN A 65 -7.80 -4.32 -12.48
C ASN A 65 -7.75 -2.79 -12.46
N SER A 66 -6.66 -2.17 -12.00
CA SER A 66 -6.64 -0.73 -11.67
C SER A 66 -5.42 0.04 -12.19
N MET A 67 -4.53 -0.55 -13.00
CA MET A 67 -3.31 0.13 -13.47
C MET A 67 -3.47 0.87 -14.81
N ASP A 68 -4.05 2.06 -14.75
CA ASP A 68 -3.99 3.06 -15.84
C ASP A 68 -3.08 4.27 -15.53
N LYS A 69 -2.49 4.31 -14.32
CA LYS A 69 -1.62 5.38 -13.80
C LYS A 69 -0.38 4.79 -13.12
N PRO A 70 0.69 5.60 -12.89
CA PRO A 70 1.81 5.18 -12.06
C PRO A 70 1.34 4.66 -10.70
N TRP A 71 2.00 3.61 -10.20
CA TRP A 71 1.63 2.94 -8.97
C TRP A 71 2.81 2.90 -8.00
N LEU A 72 2.60 3.45 -6.81
CA LEU A 72 3.50 3.40 -5.66
C LEU A 72 2.94 2.42 -4.63
N ILE A 73 3.77 1.51 -4.15
CA ILE A 73 3.44 0.61 -3.04
C ILE A 73 4.51 0.80 -1.97
N GLY A 74 4.09 0.94 -0.72
CA GLY A 74 5.02 1.10 0.39
C GLY A 74 4.36 0.84 1.74
N GLY A 75 5.20 0.64 2.76
CA GLY A 75 4.78 0.34 4.12
C GLY A 75 5.60 -0.80 4.73
N ASP A 76 5.04 -1.45 5.73
CA ASP A 76 5.66 -2.60 6.41
C ASP A 76 5.10 -3.90 5.84
N MET A 77 5.97 -4.67 5.18
CA MET A 77 5.61 -5.95 4.57
C MET A 77 5.75 -7.13 5.54
N ASN A 78 6.31 -6.93 6.74
CA ASN A 78 6.63 -8.00 7.70
C ASN A 78 7.29 -9.23 7.05
N GLU A 79 8.14 -8.97 6.04
CA GLU A 79 8.86 -9.97 5.28
C GLU A 79 10.33 -9.55 5.17
N VAL A 80 11.20 -10.50 5.45
CA VAL A 80 12.65 -10.35 5.26
C VAL A 80 12.94 -10.69 3.80
N ARG A 81 13.33 -9.70 3.00
CA ARG A 81 13.61 -9.91 1.57
C ARG A 81 14.95 -10.61 1.35
N TYR A 82 15.90 -10.40 2.26
CA TYR A 82 17.20 -11.06 2.23
C TYR A 82 17.57 -11.59 3.60
N THR A 83 18.07 -12.83 3.67
CA THR A 83 18.40 -13.49 4.95
C THR A 83 19.46 -12.75 5.77
N ASN A 84 20.25 -11.86 5.16
CA ASN A 84 21.22 -11.00 5.83
C ASN A 84 20.60 -9.76 6.52
N GLU A 85 19.31 -9.50 6.37
CA GLU A 85 18.59 -8.43 7.07
C GLU A 85 18.08 -8.87 8.46
N MET A 86 18.19 -10.17 8.80
CA MET A 86 17.89 -10.67 10.15
C MET A 86 19.01 -10.29 11.13
N ILE A 87 18.83 -9.19 11.84
CA ILE A 87 19.66 -8.84 13.01
C ILE A 87 18.95 -9.36 14.27
N GLY A 88 19.34 -10.56 14.71
CA GLY A 88 18.95 -11.13 16.00
C GLY A 88 18.07 -12.38 15.90
N GLY A 89 18.55 -13.46 16.50
CA GLY A 89 17.80 -14.68 16.83
C GLY A 89 17.84 -14.92 18.34
#